data_AF-A0A2W4KRT1-F1
#
_entry.id   AF-A0A2W4KRT1-F1
#
_cell.length_a   1.000
_cell.length_b   1.000
_cell.length_c   1.000
_cell.angle_alpha   90.00
_cell.angle_beta   90.00
_cell.angle_gamma   90.00
#
_symmetry.space_group_name_H-M   'P 1'
#
loop_
_entity.id
_entity.type
_entity.pdbx_description
1 polymer ?
#
loop_
_entity_poly.entity_id
_entity_poly.type
_entity_poly.pdbx_seq_one_letter_code
_entity_poly.pdbx_strand_id
1 'polypeptide(L)'
;CMGRAQGAQADPLVMEALEEAARELGHATLRLASGAGHDAMHVARIAPMGMLFIPCREGLSHCPEEWAEPADIARGTEVLAQALQWLDRSLP
;
A
#
# COMPACT_ATOMS: atom_id res chain seq x y z
N CYS A 1 20.20 15.88 14.91
CA CYS A 1 19.01 15.68 15.77
C CYS A 1 17.86 15.14 14.92
N MET A 2 17.97 13.91 14.40
CA MET A 2 16.85 13.21 13.78
C MET A 2 16.53 12.07 14.74
N GLY A 3 15.45 12.23 15.51
CA GLY A 3 14.93 11.12 16.31
C GLY A 3 14.56 9.99 15.36
N ARG A 4 14.91 8.75 15.70
CA ARG A 4 14.41 7.59 14.97
C ARG A 4 12.88 7.63 15.04
N ALA A 5 12.23 7.94 13.93
CA ALA A 5 10.80 7.72 13.82
C ALA A 5 10.56 6.22 14.01
N GLN A 6 9.73 5.83 14.98
CA GLN A 6 9.31 4.43 15.10
C GLN A 6 8.47 4.09 13.87
N GLY A 7 8.83 2.99 13.19
CA GLY A 7 8.03 2.48 12.08
C GLY A 7 6.66 2.03 12.56
N ALA A 8 5.63 2.28 11.76
CA ALA A 8 4.30 1.73 12.00
C ALA A 8 4.21 0.34 11.37
N GLN A 9 3.69 -0.63 12.12
CA GLN A 9 3.48 -1.98 11.62
C GLN A 9 2.16 -2.04 10.83
N ALA A 10 2.22 -2.58 9.61
CA ALA A 10 1.02 -2.89 8.86
C ALA A 10 0.29 -4.08 9.49
N ASP A 11 -1.03 -3.99 9.53
CA ASP A 11 -1.90 -5.02 10.07
C ASP A 11 -1.91 -6.26 9.15
N PRO A 12 -1.71 -7.49 9.69
CA PRO A 12 -1.70 -8.70 8.89
C PRO A 12 -2.96 -8.91 8.05
N LEU A 13 -4.14 -8.56 8.57
CA LEU A 13 -5.41 -8.73 7.86
C LEU A 13 -5.45 -7.85 6.60
N VAL A 14 -4.99 -6.60 6.72
CA VAL A 14 -4.99 -5.67 5.58
C VAL A 14 -3.92 -6.08 4.56
N MET A 15 -2.77 -6.56 5.02
CA MET A 15 -1.72 -7.09 4.14
C MET A 15 -2.20 -8.31 3.35
N GLU A 16 -2.86 -9.26 4.02
CA GLU A 16 -3.42 -10.46 3.40
C GLU A 16 -4.51 -10.09 2.38
N ALA A 17 -5.40 -9.15 2.69
CA ALA A 17 -6.43 -8.68 1.76
C ALA A 17 -5.82 -8.11 0.47
N LEU A 18 -4.77 -7.30 0.58
CA LEU A 18 -4.08 -6.69 -0.56
C LEU A 18 -3.34 -7.73 -1.39
N GLU A 19 -2.64 -8.67 -0.74
CA GLU A 19 -1.90 -9.74 -1.41
C GLU A 19 -2.83 -10.71 -2.14
N GLU A 20 -3.95 -11.06 -1.53
CA GLU A 20 -4.95 -11.94 -2.13
C GLU A 20 -5.62 -11.27 -3.33
N ALA A 21 -6.04 -10.01 -3.20
CA ALA A 21 -6.60 -9.24 -4.30
C ALA A 21 -5.62 -9.15 -5.48
N ALA A 22 -4.34 -8.86 -5.22
CA ALA A 22 -3.33 -8.84 -6.27
C ALA A 22 -3.11 -10.22 -6.90
N ARG A 23 -3.13 -11.30 -6.10
CA ARG A 23 -3.00 -12.67 -6.59
C ARG A 23 -4.16 -13.06 -7.51
N GLU A 24 -5.40 -12.72 -7.15
CA GLU A 24 -6.59 -13.01 -7.95
C GLU A 24 -6.60 -12.24 -9.29
N LEU A 25 -6.03 -11.04 -9.32
CA LEU A 25 -5.85 -10.24 -10.54
C LEU A 25 -4.61 -10.64 -11.36
N GLY A 26 -3.83 -11.63 -10.89
CA GLY A 26 -2.65 -12.12 -11.60
C GLY A 26 -1.45 -11.18 -11.52
N HIS A 27 -1.33 -10.39 -10.46
CA HIS A 27 -0.21 -9.50 -10.24
C HIS A 27 0.79 -10.09 -9.23
N ALA A 28 2.09 -9.95 -9.53
CA ALA A 28 3.14 -10.28 -8.58
C ALA A 28 3.26 -9.17 -7.52
N THR A 29 3.51 -9.56 -6.28
CA THR A 29 3.69 -8.64 -5.15
C THR A 29 5.00 -8.93 -4.42
N LEU A 30 5.46 -7.93 -3.67
CA LEU A 30 6.58 -8.03 -2.75
C LEU A 30 6.21 -7.27 -1.48
N ARG A 31 6.55 -7.81 -0.32
CA ARG A 31 6.46 -7.08 0.95
C ARG A 31 7.66 -6.16 1.10
N LEU A 32 7.40 -4.89 1.40
CA LEU A 32 8.40 -3.85 1.56
C LEU A 32 8.06 -2.91 2.71
N ALA A 33 9.09 -2.43 3.40
CA ALA A 33 8.94 -1.35 4.38
C ALA A 33 8.96 0.00 3.66
N SER A 34 8.04 0.90 4.03
CA SER A 34 8.08 2.28 3.54
C SER A 34 9.18 3.07 4.23
N GLY A 35 10.10 3.65 3.44
CA GLY A 35 11.11 4.59 3.94
C GLY A 35 10.55 5.99 4.22
N ALA A 36 9.41 6.34 3.60
CA ALA A 36 8.76 7.64 3.78
C ALA A 36 7.64 7.59 4.83
N GLY A 37 7.43 8.74 5.47
CA GLY A 37 6.29 8.94 6.37
C GLY A 37 4.99 9.14 5.58
N HIS A 38 3.93 8.46 6.02
CA HIS A 38 2.59 8.56 5.45
C HIS A 38 1.56 8.71 6.57
N ASP A 39 0.39 9.28 6.26
CA ASP A 39 -0.73 9.40 7.22
C ASP A 39 -1.14 8.03 7.79
N ALA A 40 -0.96 6.97 7.01
CA ALA A 40 -1.08 5.57 7.42
C ALA A 40 -0.35 5.28 8.74
N MET A 41 0.83 5.85 8.99
CA MET A 41 1.56 5.67 10.24
C MET A 41 0.80 6.20 11.47
N HIS A 42 -0.03 7.23 11.26
CA HIS A 42 -0.87 7.79 12.31
C HIS A 42 -2.17 6.99 12.46
N VAL A 43 -2.75 6.52 11.36
CA VAL A 43 -3.93 5.65 11.35
C VAL A 43 -3.65 4.32 12.08
N ALA A 44 -2.44 3.77 11.93
CA ALA A 44 -2.03 2.53 12.60
C ALA A 44 -2.14 2.56 14.14
N ARG A 45 -2.29 3.75 14.76
CA ARG A 45 -2.49 3.90 16.20
C ARG A 45 -3.95 3.72 16.65
N ILE A 46 -4.90 3.79 15.71
CA ILE A 46 -6.34 3.82 16.01
C ILE A 46 -7.15 2.81 15.21
N ALA A 47 -6.59 2.20 14.17
CA ALA A 47 -7.25 1.19 13.34
C ALA A 47 -6.22 0.27 12.64
N PRO A 48 -6.65 -0.93 12.20
CA PRO A 48 -5.89 -1.74 11.24
C PRO A 48 -5.51 -0.92 10.00
N MET A 49 -4.26 -1.01 9.56
CA MET A 49 -3.74 -0.23 8.44
C MET A 49 -2.80 -1.07 7.58
N GLY A 50 -2.88 -0.90 6.27
CA GLY A 50 -1.90 -1.39 5.31
C GLY A 50 -1.73 -0.37 4.18
N MET A 51 -0.66 -0.52 3.40
CA MET A 51 -0.40 0.33 2.23
C MET A 51 -0.15 -0.55 1.00
N LEU A 52 -0.64 -0.08 -0.14
CA LEU A 52 -0.37 -0.65 -1.45
C LEU A 52 0.51 0.33 -2.23
N PHE A 53 1.68 -0.14 -2.69
CA PHE A 53 2.55 0.66 -3.54
C PHE A 53 2.49 0.16 -4.98
N ILE A 54 2.60 1.12 -5.90
CA ILE A 54 2.80 0.88 -7.33
C ILE A 54 4.19 1.37 -7.73
N PRO A 55 4.77 0.84 -8.82
CA PRO A 55 6.03 1.35 -9.34
C PRO A 55 5.96 2.83 -9.72
N CYS A 56 7.03 3.57 -9.40
CA CYS A 56 7.30 4.89 -9.94
C CYS A 56 8.56 4.81 -10.80
N ARG A 57 8.60 5.53 -11.92
CA ARG A 57 9.72 5.53 -12.87
C ARG A 57 10.99 5.95 -12.14
N GLU A 58 11.99 5.07 -12.18
CA GLU A 58 13.29 5.24 -11.50
C GLU A 58 13.20 5.45 -9.97
N GLY A 59 12.03 5.22 -9.36
CA GLY A 59 11.81 5.46 -7.94
C GLY A 59 11.88 6.94 -7.54
N LEU A 60 11.74 7.86 -8.49
CA LEU A 60 11.76 9.30 -8.24
C LEU A 60 10.48 9.74 -7.52
N SER A 61 10.62 10.69 -6.61
CA SER A 61 9.50 11.36 -5.95
C SER A 61 9.91 12.74 -5.46
N HIS A 62 8.96 13.66 -5.30
CA HIS A 62 9.18 15.06 -4.96
C HIS A 62 10.00 15.84 -6.00
N CYS A 63 9.90 15.46 -7.27
CA CYS A 63 10.49 16.19 -8.38
C CYS A 63 9.54 16.20 -9.60
N PRO A 64 9.70 17.15 -10.55
CA PRO A 64 8.85 17.21 -11.74
C PRO A 64 8.89 15.96 -12.63
N GLU A 65 9.96 15.17 -12.55
CA GLU A 65 10.18 13.94 -13.31
C GLU A 65 9.47 12.71 -12.70
N GLU A 66 8.89 12.85 -11.51
CA GLU A 66 8.07 11.81 -10.86
C GLU A 66 6.95 11.34 -11.79
N TRP A 67 6.89 10.03 -12.04
CA TRP A 67 5.95 9.47 -13.00
C TRP A 67 5.57 8.03 -12.65
N ALA A 68 4.28 7.75 -12.57
CA ALA A 68 3.73 6.40 -12.55
C ALA A 68 3.08 6.08 -13.89
N GLU A 69 3.34 4.90 -14.45
CA GLU A 69 2.68 4.51 -15.70
C GLU A 69 1.17 4.38 -15.48
N PRO A 70 0.32 4.84 -16.42
CA PRO A 70 -1.12 4.71 -16.29
C PRO A 70 -1.59 3.27 -16.05
N ALA A 71 -0.88 2.29 -16.60
CA ALA A 71 -1.15 0.88 -16.38
C ALA A 71 -0.79 0.39 -14.95
N ASP A 72 0.23 0.96 -14.30
CA ASP A 72 0.54 0.68 -12.91
C ASP A 72 -0.50 1.32 -11.97
N ILE A 73 -0.93 2.55 -12.27
CA ILE A 73 -1.99 3.25 -11.54
C ILE A 73 -3.32 2.47 -11.61
N ALA A 74 -3.69 2.00 -12.80
CA ALA A 74 -4.90 1.21 -13.01
C ALA A 74 -4.86 -0.09 -12.21
N ARG A 75 -3.76 -0.86 -12.32
CA ARG A 75 -3.57 -2.10 -11.55
C ARG A 75 -3.63 -1.87 -10.04
N GLY A 76 -2.95 -0.84 -9.54
CA GLY A 76 -3.00 -0.48 -8.13
C GLY A 76 -4.42 -0.15 -7.66
N THR A 77 -5.17 0.56 -8.49
CA THR A 77 -6.57 0.93 -8.21
C THR A 77 -7.48 -0.30 -8.19
N GLU A 78 -7.31 -1.23 -9.14
CA GLU A 78 -8.07 -2.49 -9.21
C GLU A 78 -7.81 -3.38 -7.99
N VAL A 79 -6.54 -3.56 -7.60
CA VAL A 79 -6.16 -4.30 -6.39
C VAL A 79 -6.77 -3.66 -5.15
N LEU A 80 -6.65 -2.35 -5.01
CA LEU A 80 -7.22 -1.63 -3.87
C LEU A 80 -8.75 -1.81 -3.80
N ALA A 81 -9.44 -1.68 -4.93
CA ALA A 81 -10.89 -1.84 -4.98
C ALA A 81 -11.35 -3.25 -4.59
N GLN A 82 -10.64 -4.29 -5.04
CA GLN A 82 -10.98 -5.68 -4.69
C GLN A 82 -10.66 -5.99 -3.22
N ALA A 83 -9.54 -5.51 -2.69
CA ALA A 83 -9.20 -5.67 -1.27
C ALA A 83 -10.23 -4.97 -0.36
N LEU A 84 -10.67 -3.77 -0.73
CA LEU A 84 -11.73 -3.05 -0.01
C LEU A 84 -13.05 -3.82 -0.02
N GLN A 85 -13.47 -4.37 -1.16
CA GLN A 85 -14.67 -5.20 -1.25
C GLN A 85 -14.55 -6.48 -0.41
N TRP A 86 -13.36 -7.09 -0.37
CA TRP A 86 -13.12 -8.27 0.45
C TRP A 86 -13.22 -7.94 1.94
N LEU A 87 -12.60 -6.85 2.39
CA LEU A 87 -12.65 -6.40 3.78
C LEU A 87 -14.08 -6.04 4.20
N ASP A 88 -14.80 -5.29 3.37
CA ASP A 88 -16.19 -4.89 3.60
C ASP A 88 -17.13 -6.08 3.82
N ARG A 89 -16.90 -7.19 3.11
CA ARG A 89 -17.71 -8.42 3.25
C ARG A 89 -17.24 -9.34 4.37
N SER A 90 -15.98 -9.24 4.77
CA SER A 90 -15.34 -10.18 5.72
C SER A 90 -15.33 -9.66 7.15
N LEU A 91 -15.50 -8.35 7.33
CA LEU A 91 -15.59 -7.72 8.64
C LEU A 91 -17.05 -7.70 9.14
N PRO A 92 -17.28 -7.89 10.45
CA PRO A 92 -18.62 -7.97 11.05
C PRO A 92 -19.33 -6.62 11.19
#